data_AF-A0A164KL39-F1
#
_entry.id   AF-A0A164KL39-F1
#
_cell.length_a   1.000
_cell.length_b   1.000
_cell.length_c   1.000
_cell.angle_alpha   90.00
_cell.angle_beta   90.00
_cell.angle_gamma   90.00
#
_symmetry.space_group_name_H-M   'P 1'
#
loop_
_entity.id
_entity.type
_entity.pdbx_description
1 polymer ?
#
loop_
_entity_poly.entity_id
_entity_poly.type
_entity_poly.pdbx_seq_one_letter_code
_entity_poly.pdbx_strand_id
1 'polypeptide(L)'
;MGVFLARRGIPAQARTAASPMTRFAYVRTRFGGKRRDFELPRDATAFGAWVAERRVSATSLAIFDRHRDIVLAYLARMAAVNDQDLFQLITWSDSGAPVSVEHHPLHGVTRGGCRDGQGVCRDDHG
;
A
#
# COMPACT_ATOMS: atom_id res chain seq x y z
N MET A 1 27.19 36.63 46.20
CA MET A 1 26.25 36.90 45.10
C MET A 1 25.73 35.58 44.56
N GLY A 2 24.43 35.52 44.31
CA GLY A 2 23.61 34.31 44.37
C GLY A 2 23.59 33.41 43.14
N VAL A 3 23.10 32.22 43.42
CA VAL A 3 22.84 31.05 42.57
C VAL A 3 21.79 31.36 41.50
N PHE A 4 21.97 30.84 40.28
CA PHE A 4 20.89 30.70 39.31
C PHE A 4 20.80 29.25 38.81
N LEU A 5 19.82 28.53 39.35
CA LEU A 5 19.20 27.35 38.75
C LEU A 5 17.86 27.79 38.18
N ALA A 6 17.60 27.57 36.89
CA ALA A 6 16.24 27.41 36.39
C ALA A 6 16.19 26.63 35.05
N ARG A 7 15.36 25.60 35.09
CA ARG A 7 14.96 24.65 34.05
C ARG A 7 14.25 25.31 32.86
N ARG A 8 14.31 24.62 31.70
CA ARG A 8 13.30 24.46 30.60
C ARG A 8 14.06 24.35 29.27
N GLY A 9 13.80 23.43 28.36
CA GLY A 9 12.79 22.40 28.23
C GLY A 9 13.16 21.53 27.02
N ILE A 10 12.63 20.31 27.00
CA ILE A 10 12.65 19.44 25.82
C ILE A 10 11.83 20.14 24.73
N PRO A 11 12.23 20.07 23.46
CA PRO A 11 11.29 19.43 22.56
C PRO A 11 11.92 18.36 21.68
N ALA A 12 11.08 17.35 21.51
CA ALA A 12 10.88 16.60 20.29
C ALA A 12 12.10 15.86 19.77
N GLN A 13 12.11 14.57 20.11
CA GLN A 13 12.31 13.47 19.17
C GLN A 13 12.76 13.97 17.79
N ALA A 14 14.00 13.66 17.44
CA ALA A 14 14.34 13.50 16.04
C ALA A 14 13.22 12.63 15.46
N ARG A 15 12.29 13.27 14.73
CA ARG A 15 11.35 12.57 13.87
C ARG A 15 12.30 11.80 12.98
N THR A 16 12.47 10.52 13.27
CA THR A 16 12.88 9.55 12.28
C THR A 16 12.05 9.94 11.08
N ALA A 17 12.70 10.54 10.09
CA ALA A 17 12.04 10.87 8.84
C ALA A 17 11.45 9.54 8.44
N ALA A 18 10.12 9.39 8.59
CA ALA A 18 9.43 8.23 8.14
C ALA A 18 9.89 8.11 6.70
N SER A 19 10.69 7.08 6.40
CA SER A 19 11.18 6.83 5.05
C SER A 19 9.99 7.08 4.14
N PRO A 20 10.08 7.97 3.13
CA PRO A 20 8.93 8.35 2.34
C PRO A 20 8.26 7.06 1.93
N MET A 21 7.06 6.79 2.47
CA MET A 21 6.40 5.50 2.30
C MET A 21 6.33 5.32 0.80
N THR A 22 7.11 4.35 0.30
CA THR A 22 7.21 4.12 -1.12
C THR A 22 5.79 3.79 -1.55
N ARG A 23 5.13 4.71 -2.25
CA ARG A 23 3.75 4.50 -2.67
C ARG A 23 3.81 3.45 -3.76
N PHE A 24 3.44 2.21 -3.45
CA PHE A 24 3.48 1.12 -4.42
C PHE A 24 2.15 0.40 -4.60
N ALA A 25 2.02 -0.26 -5.75
CA ALA A 25 0.99 -1.22 -6.05
C ALA A 25 1.64 -2.42 -6.77
N TYR A 26 1.17 -3.62 -6.48
CA TYR A 26 1.62 -4.83 -7.15
C TYR A 26 0.64 -5.23 -8.24
N VAL A 27 1.14 -5.48 -9.44
CA VAL A 27 0.36 -6.03 -10.55
C VAL A 27 0.87 -7.43 -10.86
N ARG A 28 0.06 -8.44 -10.56
CA ARG A 28 0.31 -9.85 -10.88
C ARG A 28 -0.42 -10.21 -12.16
N THR A 29 0.34 -10.50 -13.20
CA THR A 29 -0.20 -10.93 -14.48
C THR A 29 -0.10 -12.45 -14.62
N ARG A 30 -1.17 -13.10 -15.09
CA ARG A 30 -1.19 -14.55 -15.38
C ARG A 30 -1.79 -14.79 -16.76
N PHE A 31 -0.94 -15.06 -17.74
CA PHE A 31 -1.33 -15.26 -19.14
C PHE A 31 -0.67 -16.52 -19.70
N GLY A 32 -1.45 -17.41 -20.31
CA GLY A 32 -0.94 -18.65 -20.90
C GLY A 32 -0.15 -19.52 -19.93
N GLY A 33 -0.56 -19.55 -18.65
CA GLY A 33 0.12 -20.30 -17.58
C GLY A 33 1.41 -19.65 -17.04
N LYS A 34 1.88 -18.55 -17.63
CA LYS A 34 3.05 -17.80 -17.16
C LYS A 34 2.61 -16.70 -16.20
N ARG A 35 3.31 -16.59 -15.07
CA ARG A 35 3.11 -15.52 -14.08
C ARG A 35 4.22 -14.48 -14.20
N ARG A 36 3.86 -13.20 -14.15
CA ARG A 36 4.82 -12.09 -14.03
C ARG A 36 4.27 -11.05 -13.08
N ASP A 37 5.09 -10.63 -12.14
CA ASP A 37 4.75 -9.68 -11.09
C ASP A 37 5.48 -8.34 -11.38
N PHE A 38 4.80 -7.21 -11.16
CA PHE A 38 5.33 -5.87 -11.34
C PHE A 38 5.05 -5.01 -10.11
N GLU A 39 6.03 -4.26 -9.63
CA GLU A 39 5.90 -3.29 -8.54
C GLU A 39 5.86 -1.88 -9.13
N LEU A 40 4.71 -1.22 -9.10
CA LEU A 40 4.57 0.16 -9.57
C LEU A 40 4.79 1.14 -8.41
N PRO A 41 5.47 2.29 -8.61
CA PRO A 41 5.94 2.83 -9.89
C PRO A 41 7.31 2.32 -10.37
N ARG A 42 8.03 1.50 -9.60
CA ARG A 42 9.39 1.03 -9.93
C ARG A 42 9.48 0.36 -11.31
N ASP A 43 8.50 -0.47 -11.65
CA ASP A 43 8.44 -1.27 -12.86
C ASP A 43 7.52 -0.68 -13.93
N ALA A 44 7.18 0.61 -13.87
CA ALA A 44 6.21 1.23 -14.78
C ALA A 44 6.55 1.02 -16.26
N THR A 45 7.82 1.18 -16.63
CA THR A 45 8.30 0.94 -17.99
C THR A 45 8.20 -0.53 -18.39
N ALA A 46 8.57 -1.45 -17.50
CA ALA A 46 8.50 -2.89 -17.75
C ALA A 46 7.05 -3.38 -17.87
N PHE A 47 6.15 -2.83 -17.05
CA PHE A 47 4.72 -3.07 -17.12
C PHE A 47 4.14 -2.56 -18.44
N GLY A 48 4.47 -1.33 -18.86
CA GLY A 48 4.04 -0.77 -20.14
C GLY A 48 4.50 -1.60 -21.34
N ALA A 49 5.77 -2.02 -21.35
CA ALA A 49 6.30 -2.90 -22.40
C ALA A 49 5.57 -4.25 -22.45
N TRP A 50 5.28 -4.84 -21.29
CA TRP A 50 4.53 -6.09 -21.21
C TRP A 50 3.08 -5.92 -21.72
N VAL A 51 2.41 -4.81 -21.38
CA VAL A 51 1.05 -4.52 -21.89
C VAL A 51 1.07 -4.42 -23.42
N ALA A 52 2.05 -3.73 -23.99
CA ALA A 52 2.20 -3.62 -25.45
C ALA A 52 2.44 -4.98 -26.12
N GLU A 53 3.34 -5.81 -25.58
CA GLU A 53 3.63 -7.17 -26.08
C GLU A 53 2.38 -8.05 -26.04
N ARG A 54 1.63 -8.03 -24.92
CA ARG A 54 0.45 -8.87 -24.74
C ARG A 54 -0.73 -8.43 -25.57
N ARG A 55 -0.88 -7.11 -25.79
CA ARG A 55 -1.92 -6.58 -26.66
C ARG A 55 -1.80 -7.12 -28.09
N VAL A 56 -0.58 -7.23 -28.62
CA VAL A 56 -0.33 -7.81 -29.96
C VAL A 56 -0.73 -9.29 -30.02
N SER A 57 -0.58 -10.02 -28.91
CA SER A 57 -0.86 -11.46 -28.83
C SER A 57 -2.27 -11.78 -28.33
N ALA A 58 -3.12 -10.76 -28.11
CA ALA A 58 -4.44 -10.96 -27.52
C ALA A 58 -5.45 -11.49 -28.56
N THR A 59 -6.14 -12.58 -28.23
CA THR A 59 -7.21 -13.14 -29.07
C THR A 59 -8.35 -12.15 -29.31
N SER A 60 -8.65 -11.29 -28.33
CA SER A 60 -9.64 -10.23 -28.45
C SER A 60 -9.09 -8.93 -27.87
N LEU A 61 -8.80 -7.98 -28.76
CA LEU A 61 -8.30 -6.66 -28.39
C LEU A 61 -9.31 -5.88 -27.53
N ALA A 62 -10.60 -5.97 -27.84
CA ALA A 62 -11.64 -5.26 -27.09
C ALA A 62 -11.73 -5.74 -25.64
N ILE A 63 -11.62 -7.05 -25.42
CA ILE A 63 -11.62 -7.64 -24.07
C ILE A 63 -10.33 -7.25 -23.33
N PHE A 64 -9.18 -7.34 -24.00
CA PHE A 64 -7.89 -6.96 -23.43
C PHE A 64 -7.85 -5.49 -23.02
N ASP A 65 -8.26 -4.58 -23.90
CA ASP A 65 -8.27 -3.14 -23.65
C ASP A 65 -9.26 -2.79 -22.52
N ARG A 66 -10.42 -3.45 -22.44
CA ARG A 66 -11.36 -3.28 -21.31
C ARG A 66 -10.73 -3.66 -19.97
N HIS A 67 -10.03 -4.79 -19.89
CA HIS A 67 -9.36 -5.21 -18.66
C HIS A 67 -8.19 -4.30 -18.31
N ARG A 68 -7.42 -3.86 -19.31
CA ARG A 68 -6.35 -2.87 -19.14
C ARG A 68 -6.90 -1.60 -18.50
N ASP A 69 -8.01 -1.08 -19.01
CA ASP A 69 -8.60 0.17 -18.51
C ASP A 69 -9.08 0.03 -17.05
N ILE A 70 -9.60 -1.14 -16.67
CA ILE A 70 -9.93 -1.45 -15.27
C ILE A 70 -8.66 -1.42 -14.40
N VAL A 71 -7.59 -2.11 -14.81
CA VAL A 71 -6.30 -2.13 -14.07
C VAL A 71 -5.76 -0.71 -13.90
N LEU A 72 -5.77 0.10 -14.96
CA LEU A 72 -5.32 1.49 -14.91
C LEU A 72 -6.18 2.35 -13.96
N ALA A 73 -7.49 2.14 -13.92
CA ALA A 73 -8.37 2.84 -13.00
C ALA A 73 -8.06 2.56 -11.52
N TYR A 74 -7.68 1.32 -11.18
CA TYR A 74 -7.23 0.97 -9.82
C TYR A 74 -5.84 1.54 -9.52
N LEU A 75 -4.92 1.50 -10.47
CA LEU A 75 -3.60 2.10 -10.32
C LEU A 75 -3.68 3.61 -10.10
N ALA A 76 -4.60 4.31 -10.76
CA ALA A 76 -4.84 5.74 -10.53
C ALA A 76 -5.25 6.05 -9.08
N ARG A 77 -5.83 5.07 -8.37
CA ARG A 77 -6.23 5.17 -6.96
C ARG A 77 -5.11 4.80 -5.98
N MET A 78 -3.92 4.39 -6.46
CA MET A 78 -2.84 3.91 -5.58
C MET A 78 -2.44 4.91 -4.50
N ALA A 79 -2.40 6.20 -4.82
CA ALA A 79 -2.06 7.21 -3.83
C ALA A 79 -3.09 7.25 -2.69
N ALA A 80 -4.38 7.25 -3.02
CA ALA A 80 -5.47 7.29 -2.05
C ALA A 80 -5.58 6.02 -1.21
N VAL A 81 -5.18 4.86 -1.75
CA VAL A 81 -5.11 3.60 -0.99
C VAL A 81 -3.90 3.60 -0.05
N ASN A 82 -2.75 4.07 -0.53
CA ASN A 82 -1.53 4.13 0.27
C ASN A 82 -1.63 5.15 1.40
N ASP A 83 -2.39 6.23 1.22
CA ASP A 83 -2.72 7.19 2.28
C ASP A 83 -3.60 6.57 3.40
N GLN A 84 -4.16 5.38 3.19
CA GLN A 84 -4.91 4.60 4.19
C GLN A 84 -4.06 3.49 4.84
N ASP A 85 -2.73 3.52 4.68
CA ASP A 85 -1.81 2.46 5.12
C ASP A 85 -2.11 1.09 4.49
N LEU A 86 -2.66 1.08 3.28
CA LEU A 86 -2.94 -0.12 2.49
C LEU A 86 -2.11 -0.09 1.19
N PHE A 87 -1.82 -1.24 0.60
CA PHE A 87 -1.34 -1.35 -0.78
C PHE A 87 -2.27 -2.22 -1.62
N GLN A 88 -2.33 -1.95 -2.91
CA GLN A 88 -3.16 -2.71 -3.86
C GLN A 88 -2.34 -3.87 -4.46
N LEU A 89 -2.90 -5.07 -4.40
CA LEU A 89 -2.47 -6.22 -5.20
C LEU A 89 -3.52 -6.45 -6.29
N ILE A 90 -3.19 -6.08 -7.51
CA ILE A 90 -4.05 -6.24 -8.68
C ILE A 90 -3.62 -7.50 -9.42
N THR A 91 -4.49 -8.50 -9.50
CA THR A 91 -4.27 -9.68 -10.34
C THR A 91 -5.00 -9.51 -11.66
N TRP A 92 -4.29 -9.61 -12.77
CA TRP A 92 -4.84 -9.58 -14.13
C TRP A 92 -4.57 -10.93 -14.81
N SER A 93 -5.62 -11.66 -15.18
CA SER A 93 -5.51 -12.95 -15.85
C SER A 93 -6.33 -13.03 -17.15
N ASP A 94 -5.96 -13.98 -18.00
CA ASP A 94 -6.72 -14.39 -19.19
C ASP A 94 -7.77 -15.48 -18.90
N SER A 95 -7.78 -16.03 -17.69
CA SER A 95 -8.68 -17.10 -17.24
C SER A 95 -9.36 -16.76 -15.91
N GLY A 96 -10.61 -17.20 -15.73
CA GLY A 96 -11.35 -17.06 -14.46
C GLY A 96 -11.92 -15.65 -14.26
N ALA A 97 -11.60 -15.01 -13.13
CA ALA A 97 -11.90 -13.59 -12.89
C ALA A 97 -10.77 -12.75 -13.51
N PRO A 98 -11.02 -12.07 -14.65
CA PRO A 98 -9.96 -11.49 -15.46
C PRO A 98 -9.22 -10.34 -14.77
N VAL A 99 -9.87 -9.63 -13.83
CA VAL A 99 -9.19 -8.67 -12.95
C VAL A 99 -9.72 -8.86 -11.53
N SER A 100 -8.82 -9.06 -10.57
CA SER A 100 -9.11 -9.09 -9.13
C SER A 100 -8.23 -8.05 -8.43
N VAL A 101 -8.77 -7.41 -7.39
CA VAL A 101 -8.06 -6.39 -6.61
C VAL A 101 -8.18 -6.72 -5.13
N GLU A 102 -7.04 -6.88 -4.48
CA GLU A 102 -6.94 -7.09 -3.05
C GLU A 102 -6.24 -5.89 -2.40
N HIS A 103 -6.69 -5.52 -1.20
CA HIS A 103 -6.09 -4.44 -0.41
C HIS A 103 -5.43 -5.06 0.81
N HIS A 104 -4.13 -4.83 0.95
CA HIS A 104 -3.32 -5.44 2.00
C HIS A 104 -2.70 -4.34 2.86
N PRO A 105 -2.62 -4.52 4.19
CA PRO A 105 -2.01 -3.52 5.06
C PRO A 105 -0.51 -3.37 4.77
N LEU A 106 -0.04 -2.13 4.66
CA LEU A 106 1.38 -1.78 4.48
C LEU A 106 2.22 -2.14 5.71
N HIS A 107 1.59 -2.14 6.88
CA HIS A 107 2.18 -2.59 8.14
C HIS A 107 1.34 -3.72 8.72
N GLY A 108 1.95 -4.87 8.96
CA GLY A 108 1.31 -5.95 9.70
C GLY A 108 0.75 -5.42 11.02
N VAL A 109 -0.58 -5.38 11.11
CA VAL A 109 -1.39 -5.24 12.34
C VAL A 109 -0.73 -4.38 13.43
N THR A 110 -0.97 -3.07 13.41
CA THR A 110 -0.96 -2.27 14.66
C THR A 110 -2.24 -1.47 14.76
N ARG A 111 -3.32 -2.14 15.18
CA ARG A 111 -4.45 -1.48 15.85
C ARG A 111 -5.27 -2.47 16.69
N GLY A 112 -4.65 -2.96 17.76
CA GLY A 112 -5.34 -3.38 18.98
C GLY A 112 -5.29 -2.24 20.00
N GLY A 113 -5.81 -1.07 19.62
CA GLY A 113 -5.91 0.10 20.49
C GLY A 113 -7.38 0.48 20.68
N CYS A 114 -8.05 -0.23 21.59
CA CYS A 114 -9.27 0.20 22.26
C CYS A 114 -9.08 -0.17 23.73
N ARG A 115 -9.34 0.64 24.75
CA ARG A 115 -9.67 2.06 24.92
C ARG A 115 -9.65 2.22 26.45
N ASP A 116 -9.16 3.35 26.95
CA ASP A 116 -9.32 3.75 28.35
C ASP A 116 -10.74 3.50 28.86
N GLY A 117 -10.85 2.58 29.80
CA GLY A 117 -11.99 2.44 30.70
C GLY A 117 -11.47 2.72 32.09
N GLN A 118 -11.71 3.94 32.58
CA GLN A 118 -11.59 4.30 33.98
C GLN A 118 -12.33 3.27 34.83
N GLY A 119 -11.58 2.51 35.62
CA GLY A 119 -12.06 1.60 36.64
C GLY A 119 -11.11 1.74 37.82
N VAL A 120 -11.53 2.53 38.79
CA VAL A 120 -10.80 2.90 40.00
C VAL A 120 -10.45 1.64 40.81
N CYS A 121 -9.17 1.40 41.03
CA CYS A 121 -8.70 0.62 42.18
C CYS A 121 -7.89 1.56 43.08
N ARG A 122 -8.60 2.34 43.90
CA ARG A 122 -8.16 2.73 45.25
C ARG A 122 -7.80 1.45 46.02
N ASP A 123 -6.86 1.38 46.94
CA ASP A 123 -5.95 2.33 47.55
C ASP A 123 -4.77 1.51 48.10
N ASP A 124 -3.71 2.24 48.43
CA ASP A 124 -2.51 1.87 49.17
C ASP A 124 -2.79 1.33 50.60
N HIS A 125 -1.73 0.76 51.18
CA HIS A 125 -1.41 0.56 52.61
C HIS A 125 -1.70 -0.79 53.28
N GLY A 126 -0.60 -1.42 53.73
CA GLY A 126 -0.56 -2.23 54.95
C GLY A 126 0.30 -3.47 54.86
#